data_AF-A0A524NNV7-F1
#
_entry.id   AF-A0A524NNV7-F1
#
_cell.length_a   1.000
_cell.length_b   1.000
_cell.length_c   1.000
_cell.angle_alpha   90.00
_cell.angle_beta   90.00
_cell.angle_gamma   90.00
#
_symmetry.space_group_name_H-M   'P 1'
#
loop_
_entity.id
_entity.type
_entity.pdbx_description
1 polymer ?
#
loop_
_entity_poly.entity_id
_entity_poly.type
_entity_poly.pdbx_seq_one_letter_code
_entity_poly.pdbx_strand_id
1 'polypeptide(L)' 'MHARPSVLQCATRASVVRSSLVVAVVVGSILNLINQGDALFGEKPIVLWKLGLTYVVPYLVSTYGAVTALRSRG' A
#
# COMPACT_ATOMS: atom_id res chain seq x y z
N MET A 1 -0.79 33.74 -5.79
CA MET A 1 -1.49 32.71 -4.99
C MET A 1 -0.93 31.35 -5.40
N HIS A 2 -0.08 30.72 -4.59
CA HIS A 2 0.41 29.37 -4.88
C HIS A 2 -0.76 28.39 -4.72
N ALA A 3 -1.29 27.89 -5.83
CA ALA A 3 -2.36 26.89 -5.80
C ALA A 3 -1.82 25.66 -5.07
N ARG A 4 -2.44 25.30 -3.94
CA ARG A 4 -2.09 24.08 -3.22
C ARG A 4 -2.29 22.89 -4.15
N PRO A 5 -1.29 22.02 -4.33
CA PRO A 5 -1.43 20.86 -5.20
C PRO A 5 -2.61 20.00 -4.73
N SER A 6 -3.40 19.53 -5.69
CA SER A 6 -4.58 18.69 -5.40
C SER A 6 -4.16 17.35 -4.80
N VAL A 7 -5.06 16.71 -4.05
CA VAL A 7 -4.83 15.38 -3.45
C VAL A 7 -4.37 14.37 -4.50
N LEU A 8 -5.01 14.39 -5.67
CA LEU A 8 -4.66 13.52 -6.79
C LEU A 8 -3.22 13.76 -7.25
N GLN A 9 -2.83 15.03 -7.44
CA GLN A 9 -1.47 15.39 -7.84
C GLN A 9 -0.43 14.93 -6.82
N CYS A 10 -0.71 15.03 -5.52
CA CYS A 10 0.19 14.52 -4.49
C CYS A 10 0.27 12.99 -4.49
N ALA A 11 -0.87 12.30 -4.67
CA ALA A 11 -0.96 10.85 -4.68
C ALA A 11 -0.24 10.22 -5.88
N THR A 12 -0.29 10.87 -7.05
CA THR A 12 0.36 10.40 -8.29
C THR A 12 1.83 10.80 -8.40
N ARG A 13 2.42 11.46 -7.39
CA ARG A 13 3.86 11.78 -7.41
C ARG A 13 4.67 10.49 -7.42
N ALA A 14 5.65 10.41 -8.32
CA ALA A 14 6.52 9.25 -8.44
C ALA A 14 7.19 8.85 -7.12
N SER A 15 7.55 9.83 -6.27
CA SER A 15 8.10 9.57 -4.94
C SER A 15 7.11 8.88 -4.00
N VAL A 16 5.82 9.27 -4.06
CA VAL A 16 4.73 8.68 -3.25
C VAL A 16 4.37 7.30 -3.78
N VAL A 17 4.22 7.15 -5.09
CA VAL A 17 3.91 5.86 -5.70
C VAL A 17 5.04 4.86 -5.42
N ARG A 18 6.30 5.24 -5.60
CA ARG A 18 7.45 4.35 -5.37
C ARG A 18 7.56 3.90 -3.91
N SER A 19 7.46 4.83 -2.95
CA SER A 19 7.52 4.46 -1.53
C SER A 19 6.31 3.59 -1.13
N SER A 20 5.13 3.92 -1.63
CA SER A 20 3.90 3.17 -1.34
C SER A 20 3.91 1.77 -1.93
N LEU A 21 4.47 1.59 -3.14
CA LEU A 21 4.67 0.27 -3.74
C LEU A 21 5.66 -0.59 -2.93
N VAL A 22 6.77 -0.01 -2.46
CA VAL A 22 7.74 -0.73 -1.61
C VAL A 22 7.07 -1.20 -0.32
N VAL A 23 6.32 -0.32 0.34
CA VAL A 23 5.56 -0.68 1.55
C VAL A 23 4.53 -1.76 1.24
N ALA A 24 3.80 -1.65 0.13
CA ALA A 24 2.82 -2.64 -0.29
C ALA A 24 3.45 -4.03 -0.48
N VAL A 25 4.62 -4.10 -1.14
CA VAL A 25 5.32 -5.36 -1.38
C VAL A 25 5.84 -5.96 -0.08
N VAL A 26 6.51 -5.17 0.78
CA VAL A 26 7.11 -5.68 2.01
C VAL A 26 6.03 -6.09 3.01
N VAL A 27 5.13 -5.17 3.36
CA VAL A 27 4.09 -5.41 4.36
C VAL A 27 3.07 -6.41 3.82
N GLY A 28 2.72 -6.34 2.53
CA GLY A 28 1.81 -7.28 1.92
C GLY A 28 2.37 -8.70 1.85
N SER A 29 3.67 -8.88 1.60
CA SER A 29 4.27 -10.22 1.65
C SER A 29 4.30 -10.79 3.07
N ILE A 30 4.60 -9.96 4.07
CA ILE A 30 4.58 -10.36 5.49
C ILE A 30 3.17 -10.77 5.92
N LEU A 31 2.17 -9.92 5.66
CA LEU A 31 0.78 -10.22 6.01
C LEU A 31 0.26 -11.44 5.24
N ASN A 32 0.74 -11.70 4.02
CA ASN A 32 0.29 -12.84 3.22
C ASN A 32 0.79 -14.15 3.82
N LEU A 33 2.04 -14.13 4.29
CA LEU A 33 2.65 -15.23 5.03
C LEU A 33 1.92 -15.49 6.36
N ILE A 34 1.49 -14.43 7.08
CA ILE A 34 0.72 -14.58 8.33
C ILE A 34 -0.70 -15.11 8.06
N ASN A 35 -1.40 -14.58 7.06
CA ASN A 35 -2.83 -14.83 6.85
C ASN A 35 -3.09 -16.17 6.14
N GLN A 36 -2.17 -16.62 5.28
CA GLN A 36 -2.34 -17.84 4.51
C GLN A 36 -1.01 -18.53 4.20
N GLY A 37 -0.05 -18.47 5.14
CA GLY A 37 1.20 -19.24 5.08
C GLY A 37 0.95 -20.73 4.87
N ASP A 38 0.03 -21.33 5.63
CA ASP A 38 -0.34 -22.75 5.46
C ASP A 38 -0.86 -23.07 4.04
N ALA A 39 -1.57 -22.13 3.40
CA ALA A 39 -2.03 -22.29 2.02
C ALA A 39 -0.89 -22.16 0.99
N LEU A 40 0.15 -21.37 1.30
CA LEU A 40 1.37 -21.28 0.49
C LEU A 40 2.22 -22.55 0.59
N PHE A 41 2.18 -23.25 1.72
CA PHE A 41 2.86 -24.53 1.93
C PHE A 41 2.02 -25.75 1.48
N GLY A 42 0.84 -25.52 0.89
CA GLY A 42 0.02 -26.56 0.26
C GLY A 42 -0.97 -27.26 1.18
N GLU A 43 -1.13 -26.80 2.43
CA GLU A 43 -2.05 -27.43 3.39
C GLU A 43 -3.52 -27.02 3.15
N LYS A 44 -3.77 -25.88 2.48
CA LYS A 44 -5.11 -25.33 2.22
C LYS A 44 -5.20 -24.59 0.88
N PRO A 45 -6.39 -24.46 0.27
CA PRO A 45 -6.56 -23.66 -0.94
C PRO A 45 -6.33 -22.16 -0.68
N ILE A 46 -5.69 -21.48 -1.65
CA ILE A 46 -5.41 -20.03 -1.60
C ILE A 46 -6.71 -19.24 -1.70
N VAL A 47 -6.89 -18.25 -0.81
CA VAL A 47 -8.04 -17.36 -0.82
C VAL A 47 -7.66 -16.06 -1.54
N LEU A 48 -8.02 -15.97 -2.82
CA LEU A 48 -7.59 -14.87 -3.72
C LEU A 48 -7.97 -13.46 -3.23
N TRP A 49 -9.14 -13.28 -2.60
CA TRP A 49 -9.54 -11.97 -2.08
C TRP A 49 -8.70 -11.56 -0.85
N LYS A 50 -8.32 -12.53 -0.01
CA LYS A 50 -7.40 -12.29 1.10
C LYS A 50 -6.05 -11.87 0.55
N LEU A 51 -5.51 -12.62 -0.43
CA LEU A 51 -4.25 -12.29 -1.11
C LEU A 51 -4.26 -10.83 -1.61
N GLY A 52 -5.31 -10.44 -2.35
CA GLY A 52 -5.46 -9.09 -2.88
C GLY A 52 -5.47 -8.00 -1.80
N LEU A 53 -6.30 -8.14 -0.76
CA LEU A 53 -6.36 -7.17 0.35
C LEU A 53 -5.02 -7.03 1.07
N THR A 54 -4.25 -8.11 1.10
CA THR A 54 -2.98 -8.14 1.80
C THR A 54 -1.96 -7.19 1.19
N TYR A 55 -2.00 -6.98 -0.13
CA TYR A 55 -1.16 -5.99 -0.82
C TYR A 55 -1.84 -4.62 -0.96
N VAL A 56 -3.16 -4.60 -1.14
CA VAL A 56 -3.93 -3.36 -1.36
C VAL A 56 -3.97 -2.48 -0.11
N VAL A 57 -4.21 -3.05 1.07
CA VAL A 57 -4.30 -2.28 2.33
C VAL A 57 -3.00 -1.51 2.64
N PRO A 58 -1.80 -2.14 2.66
CA PRO A 58 -0.58 -1.41 2.96
C PRO A 58 -0.22 -0.36 1.89
N TYR A 59 -0.55 -0.60 0.62
CA TYR A 59 -0.41 0.41 -0.43
C TYR A 59 -1.24 1.66 -0.14
N LEU A 60 -2.52 1.48 0.21
CA LEU A 60 -3.45 2.57 0.50
C LEU A 60 -3.03 3.35 1.76
N VAL A 61 -2.65 2.64 2.82
CA VAL A 61 -2.17 3.26 4.07
C VAL A 61 -0.90 4.09 3.83
N SER A 62 0.06 3.56 3.06
CA SER A 62 1.29 4.28 2.74
C SER A 62 1.03 5.51 1.88
N THR A 63 0.18 5.38 0.85
CA THR A 63 -0.21 6.49 -0.04
C THR A 63 -0.92 7.59 0.74
N TYR A 64 -1.87 7.24 1.61
CA TYR A 64 -2.59 8.21 2.44
C TYR A 64 -1.67 8.95 3.41
N GLY A 65 -0.75 8.23 4.08
CA GLY A 65 0.25 8.81 4.97
C GLY A 65 1.18 9.80 4.24
N ALA A 66 1.67 9.42 3.06
CA ALA A 66 2.53 10.26 2.25
C ALA A 66 1.82 11.52 1.73
N VAL A 67 0.58 11.40 1.26
CA VAL A 67 -0.24 12.55 0.83
C VAL A 67 -0.52 13.49 2.00
N THR A 68 -0.85 12.96 3.17
CA THR A 68 -1.11 13.75 4.37
C THR A 68 0.15 14.51 4.81
N ALA A 69 1.31 13.85 4.82
CA ALA A 69 2.59 14.47 5.15
C ALA A 69 3.02 15.54 4.14
N LEU A 70 2.69 15.38 2.85
CA LEU A 70 2.95 16.39 1.83
C LEU A 70 2.03 17.61 1.97
N ARG A 71 0.78 17.40 2.41
CA ARG A 71 -0.19 18.49 2.65
C ARG A 71 0.04 19.23 3.97
N SER A 72 0.64 18.61 4.98
CA SER A 72 0.98 19.28 6.24
C SER A 72 2.25 20.12 6.18
N ARG A 73 3.08 19.93 5.14
CA ARG A 73 4.34 20.66 4.93
C ARG A 73 4.22 21.85 3.95
N GLY A 74 3.02 22.19 3.47
CA GLY A 74 2.77 23.31 2.53
C GLY A 74 1.55 24.14 2.91
#